data_AF-A0A117SRM9-F1
#
_entry.id   AF-A0A117SRM9-F1
#
_cell.length_a   1.000
_cell.length_b   1.000
_cell.length_c   1.000
_cell.angle_alpha   90.00
_cell.angle_beta   90.00
_cell.angle_gamma   90.00
#
_symmetry.space_group_name_H-M   'P 1'
#
loop_
_entity.id
_entity.type
_entity.pdbx_description
1 polymer ?
#
loop_
_entity_poly.entity_id
_entity_poly.type
_entity_poly.pdbx_seq_one_letter_code
_entity_poly.pdbx_strand_id
1 'polypeptide(L)'
;MGQSSEEDYGILLNVDYGEELTRYRLREVFLMAKRHMVPNLEKVKSYILADSFYIHYRQPILRSSVDNDNYRALWRLIVSNYINSEQYAEVSRLTRLNGRLSRIMAVKLLRIYVNMLNRIERNERLSNALKDASNKSSQSSRESRNMLDREIRSLISFYMGNMKKVNDTINKARSVLGPAIGHEVAELILDTDVDPYRARLVNMLNSLLKLVVESSRMYDEGLLNETLDKGVVTGIKRMSRVNEVKDLTPTNRALARFVKPIYAYKLATGSLTVKERRMMRKPKIYLVIDKSGSMF
;
A
#
# COMPACT_ATOMS: atom_id res chain seq x y z
N MET A 1 -31.07 13.32 -33.90
CA MET A 1 -31.58 13.55 -32.53
C MET A 1 -31.74 12.18 -31.88
N GLY A 2 -30.69 11.71 -31.21
CA GLY A 2 -30.60 10.35 -30.70
C GLY A 2 -31.20 10.26 -29.31
N GLN A 3 -32.14 9.33 -29.13
CA GLN A 3 -32.51 8.82 -27.81
C GLN A 3 -31.29 8.10 -27.23
N SER A 4 -30.53 8.77 -26.36
CA SER A 4 -29.60 8.09 -25.46
C SER A 4 -30.43 7.42 -24.38
N SER A 5 -30.63 6.11 -24.51
CA SER A 5 -31.28 5.24 -23.53
C SER A 5 -30.77 5.52 -22.11
N GLU A 6 -31.68 5.67 -21.16
CA GLU A 6 -31.40 5.90 -19.72
C GLU A 6 -30.58 4.75 -19.04
N GLU A 7 -30.28 3.69 -19.79
CA GLU A 7 -29.60 2.48 -19.34
C GLU A 7 -28.07 2.65 -19.17
N ASP A 8 -27.45 3.65 -19.80
CA ASP A 8 -25.98 3.80 -19.85
C ASP A 8 -25.38 4.85 -18.89
N TYR A 9 -26.20 5.54 -18.09
CA TYR A 9 -25.69 6.52 -17.12
C TYR A 9 -25.38 5.90 -15.76
N GLY A 10 -24.19 6.18 -15.22
CA GLY A 10 -23.82 5.79 -13.86
C GLY A 10 -24.27 6.79 -12.78
N ILE A 11 -23.70 6.65 -11.58
CA ILE A 11 -24.10 7.43 -10.41
C ILE A 11 -23.37 8.78 -10.35
N LEU A 12 -22.29 8.93 -11.11
CA LEU A 12 -21.49 10.14 -11.13
C LEU A 12 -22.01 11.14 -12.16
N LEU A 13 -22.21 12.38 -11.72
CA LEU A 13 -22.66 13.48 -12.58
C LEU A 13 -21.52 14.01 -13.48
N ASN A 14 -20.28 13.89 -13.01
CA ASN A 14 -19.09 14.46 -13.64
C ASN A 14 -18.34 13.49 -14.57
N VAL A 15 -19.02 12.45 -15.04
CA VAL A 15 -18.47 11.44 -15.95
C VAL A 15 -19.33 11.40 -17.20
N ASP A 16 -18.67 11.57 -18.35
CA ASP A 16 -19.27 11.25 -19.63
C ASP A 16 -19.01 9.78 -19.95
N TYR A 17 -20.08 8.99 -19.89
CA TYR A 17 -20.04 7.54 -20.16
C TYR A 17 -19.99 7.23 -21.66
N GLY A 18 -20.33 8.20 -22.52
CA GLY A 18 -20.26 8.06 -23.98
C GLY A 18 -18.85 8.27 -24.53
N GLU A 19 -17.98 8.93 -23.78
CA GLU A 19 -16.61 9.30 -24.20
C GLU A 19 -15.73 8.08 -24.47
N GLU A 20 -14.95 8.11 -25.57
CA GLU A 20 -14.01 7.04 -25.93
C GLU A 20 -12.95 6.78 -24.86
N LEU A 21 -12.48 7.84 -24.18
CA LEU A 21 -11.52 7.73 -23.09
C LEU A 21 -12.10 6.95 -21.89
N THR A 22 -13.38 7.17 -21.58
CA THR A 22 -14.09 6.43 -20.53
C THR A 22 -14.23 4.96 -20.91
N ARG A 23 -14.55 4.66 -22.17
CA ARG A 23 -14.61 3.26 -22.68
C ARG A 23 -13.26 2.56 -22.60
N TYR A 24 -12.17 3.25 -22.95
CA TYR A 24 -10.82 2.72 -22.81
C TYR A 24 -10.50 2.38 -21.35
N ARG A 25 -10.74 3.32 -20.43
CA ARG A 25 -10.50 3.14 -18.98
C ARG A 25 -11.34 2.01 -18.40
N LEU A 26 -12.60 1.89 -18.82
CA LEU A 26 -13.47 0.77 -18.46
C LEU A 26 -12.88 -0.57 -18.86
N ARG A 27 -12.35 -0.67 -20.09
CA ARG A 27 -11.67 -1.89 -20.56
C ARG A 27 -10.44 -2.21 -19.72
N GLU A 28 -9.64 -1.22 -19.35
CA GLU A 28 -8.48 -1.44 -18.49
C GLU A 28 -8.89 -1.97 -17.10
N VAL A 29 -9.93 -1.40 -16.50
CA VAL A 29 -10.47 -1.87 -15.21
C VAL A 29 -11.00 -3.29 -15.33
N PHE A 30 -11.73 -3.61 -16.39
CA PHE A 30 -12.25 -4.95 -16.64
C PHE A 30 -11.12 -5.98 -16.78
N LEU A 31 -10.09 -5.67 -17.57
CA LEU A 31 -8.92 -6.55 -17.72
C LEU A 31 -8.19 -6.74 -16.39
N MET A 32 -8.06 -5.69 -15.59
CA MET A 32 -7.44 -5.78 -14.27
C MET A 32 -8.28 -6.63 -13.32
N ALA A 33 -9.60 -6.40 -13.24
CA ALA A 33 -10.51 -7.20 -12.42
C ALA A 33 -10.49 -8.68 -12.81
N LYS A 34 -10.35 -8.99 -14.11
CA LYS A 34 -10.18 -10.36 -14.60
C LYS A 34 -8.87 -10.99 -14.12
N ARG A 35 -7.75 -10.24 -14.13
CA ARG A 35 -6.45 -10.70 -13.59
C ARG A 35 -6.52 -11.00 -12.09
N HIS A 36 -7.25 -10.20 -11.33
CA HIS A 36 -7.47 -10.42 -9.90
C HIS A 36 -8.59 -11.45 -9.60
N MET A 37 -9.14 -12.14 -10.60
CA MET A 37 -10.17 -13.17 -10.43
C MET A 37 -11.39 -12.67 -9.62
N VAL A 38 -11.89 -11.48 -9.95
CA VAL A 38 -13.15 -10.98 -9.37
C VAL A 38 -14.30 -11.88 -9.86
N PRO A 39 -15.10 -12.48 -8.96
CA PRO A 39 -16.19 -13.38 -9.38
C PRO A 39 -17.28 -12.61 -10.14
N ASN A 40 -18.05 -13.29 -11.00
CA ASN A 40 -19.24 -12.74 -11.68
C ASN A 40 -19.03 -11.37 -12.37
N LEU A 41 -17.82 -11.07 -12.84
CA LEU A 41 -17.48 -9.78 -13.46
C LEU A 41 -18.34 -9.50 -14.71
N GLU A 42 -18.76 -10.54 -15.43
CA GLU A 42 -19.63 -10.46 -16.60
C GLU A 42 -21.04 -9.93 -16.29
N LYS A 43 -21.49 -10.07 -15.04
CA LYS A 43 -22.79 -9.53 -14.58
C LYS A 43 -22.71 -8.04 -14.21
N VAL A 44 -21.51 -7.46 -14.16
CA VAL A 44 -21.31 -6.07 -13.75
C VAL A 44 -21.58 -5.14 -14.92
N LYS A 45 -22.56 -4.25 -14.76
CA LYS A 45 -22.91 -3.26 -15.78
C LYS A 45 -21.75 -2.28 -16.02
N SER A 46 -21.60 -1.83 -17.28
CA SER A 46 -20.52 -0.95 -17.72
C SER A 46 -20.37 0.33 -16.88
N TYR A 47 -21.47 0.98 -16.51
CA TYR A 47 -21.40 2.19 -15.70
C TYR A 47 -20.77 1.97 -14.31
N ILE A 48 -20.89 0.78 -13.73
CA ILE A 48 -20.29 0.43 -12.42
C ILE A 48 -18.77 0.36 -12.55
N LEU A 49 -18.28 -0.22 -13.65
CA LEU A 49 -16.85 -0.27 -13.95
C LEU A 49 -16.28 1.14 -14.11
N ALA A 50 -16.97 2.00 -14.86
CA ALA A 50 -16.56 3.40 -15.04
C ALA A 50 -16.57 4.17 -13.70
N ASP A 51 -17.65 4.08 -12.93
CA ASP A 51 -17.78 4.72 -11.63
C ASP A 51 -16.67 4.28 -10.67
N SER A 52 -16.38 2.99 -10.64
CA SER A 52 -15.36 2.42 -9.76
C SER A 52 -13.97 3.03 -9.99
N PHE A 53 -13.64 3.41 -11.22
CA PHE A 53 -12.41 4.12 -11.55
C PHE A 53 -12.50 5.61 -11.17
N TYR A 54 -13.56 6.30 -11.60
CA TYR A 54 -13.66 7.75 -11.47
C TYR A 54 -13.82 8.23 -10.02
N ILE A 55 -14.39 7.41 -9.13
CA ILE A 55 -14.45 7.67 -7.68
C ILE A 55 -13.04 7.87 -7.08
N HIS A 56 -12.04 7.16 -7.60
CA HIS A 56 -10.65 7.22 -7.12
C HIS A 56 -9.80 8.22 -7.92
N TYR A 57 -10.07 8.34 -9.22
CA TYR A 57 -9.30 9.22 -10.10
C TYR A 57 -9.61 10.71 -9.90
N ARG A 58 -10.87 11.05 -9.61
CA ARG A 58 -11.39 12.42 -9.45
C ARG A 58 -12.28 12.54 -8.22
N GLN A 59 -12.66 13.77 -7.87
CA GLN A 59 -13.65 14.00 -6.82
C GLN A 59 -15.04 13.59 -7.33
N PRO A 60 -15.73 12.65 -6.67
CA PRO A 60 -17.03 12.16 -7.11
C PRO A 60 -18.13 13.19 -6.82
N ILE A 61 -19.02 13.39 -7.79
CA ILE A 61 -20.26 14.16 -7.61
C ILE A 61 -21.42 13.22 -7.85
N LEU A 62 -22.18 12.89 -6.80
CA LEU A 62 -23.28 11.94 -6.89
C LEU A 62 -24.52 12.61 -7.50
N ARG A 63 -25.12 11.98 -8.50
CA ARG A 63 -26.40 12.41 -9.07
C ARG A 63 -27.52 12.09 -8.08
N SER A 64 -28.40 13.06 -7.83
CA SER A 64 -29.67 12.85 -7.10
C SER A 64 -30.67 12.16 -8.03
N SER A 65 -30.89 10.86 -7.84
CA SER A 65 -31.88 10.10 -8.60
C SER A 65 -32.64 9.16 -7.67
N VAL A 66 -33.93 8.98 -7.94
CA VAL A 66 -34.71 7.88 -7.37
C VAL A 66 -34.46 6.70 -8.29
N ASP A 67 -33.56 5.80 -7.87
CA ASP A 67 -33.24 4.64 -8.69
C ASP A 67 -34.34 3.58 -8.51
N ASN A 68 -35.07 3.30 -9.59
CA ASN A 68 -36.01 2.18 -9.64
C ASN A 68 -35.30 0.82 -9.78
N ASP A 69 -34.02 0.82 -10.19
CA ASP A 69 -33.20 -0.40 -10.32
C ASP A 69 -32.50 -0.74 -8.99
N ASN A 70 -32.80 -1.92 -8.45
CA ASN A 70 -32.20 -2.47 -7.23
C ASN A 70 -30.66 -2.54 -7.32
N TYR A 71 -30.09 -2.83 -8.49
CA TYR A 71 -28.64 -2.90 -8.68
C TYR A 71 -27.98 -1.53 -8.59
N ARG A 72 -28.61 -0.51 -9.17
CA ARG A 72 -28.13 0.88 -9.11
C ARG A 72 -28.31 1.46 -7.70
N ALA A 73 -29.41 1.14 -7.03
CA ALA A 73 -29.64 1.50 -5.62
C ALA A 73 -28.57 0.89 -4.69
N LEU A 74 -28.23 -0.39 -4.87
CA LEU A 74 -27.15 -1.05 -4.12
C LEU A 74 -25.80 -0.39 -4.38
N TRP A 75 -25.46 -0.13 -5.65
CA TRP A 75 -24.23 0.54 -6.01
C TRP A 75 -24.15 1.94 -5.38
N ARG A 76 -25.25 2.70 -5.39
CA ARG A 76 -25.31 4.03 -4.72
C ARG A 76 -25.00 3.92 -3.25
N LEU A 77 -25.64 2.96 -2.57
CA LEU A 77 -25.49 2.79 -1.13
C LEU A 77 -24.06 2.37 -0.74
N ILE A 78 -23.40 1.54 -1.55
CA ILE A 78 -21.98 1.21 -1.39
C ILE A 78 -21.12 2.45 -1.59
N VAL A 79 -21.32 3.17 -2.69
CA VAL A 79 -20.52 4.35 -3.04
C VAL A 79 -20.70 5.47 -2.00
N SER A 80 -21.92 5.71 -1.52
CA SER A 80 -22.17 6.72 -0.49
C SER A 80 -21.52 6.36 0.84
N ASN A 81 -21.63 5.10 1.28
CA ASN A 81 -20.95 4.64 2.50
C ASN A 81 -19.44 4.72 2.34
N TYR A 82 -18.93 4.41 1.15
CA TYR A 82 -17.50 4.45 0.87
C TYR A 82 -16.95 5.88 0.86
N ILE A 83 -17.58 6.82 0.14
CA ILE A 83 -17.12 8.22 0.08
C ILE A 83 -17.16 8.88 1.47
N ASN A 84 -18.13 8.53 2.29
CA ASN A 84 -18.26 9.02 3.67
C ASN A 84 -17.34 8.30 4.68
N SER A 85 -16.55 7.33 4.24
CA SER A 85 -15.64 6.57 5.10
C SER A 85 -14.27 7.25 5.25
N GLU A 86 -13.64 7.09 6.41
CA GLU A 86 -12.26 7.58 6.64
C GLU A 86 -11.25 6.92 5.67
N GLN A 87 -11.51 5.67 5.29
CA GLN A 87 -10.70 4.94 4.33
C GLN A 87 -10.65 5.65 2.97
N TYR A 88 -11.77 6.21 2.51
CA TYR A 88 -11.80 6.96 1.24
C TYR A 88 -10.98 8.24 1.30
N ALA A 89 -11.00 8.96 2.42
CA ALA A 89 -10.19 10.17 2.58
C ALA A 89 -8.69 9.87 2.36
N GLU A 90 -8.19 8.79 2.96
CA GLU A 90 -6.80 8.36 2.79
C GLU A 90 -6.51 7.80 1.39
N VAL A 91 -7.42 7.00 0.82
CA VAL A 91 -7.28 6.46 -0.54
C VAL A 91 -7.24 7.58 -1.57
N SER A 92 -8.13 8.56 -1.46
CA SER A 92 -8.26 9.65 -2.43
C SER A 92 -6.98 10.50 -2.49
N ARG A 93 -6.29 10.70 -1.37
CA ARG A 93 -4.98 11.39 -1.34
C ARG A 93 -3.90 10.67 -2.16
N LEU A 94 -3.94 9.33 -2.17
CA LEU A 94 -2.97 8.51 -2.89
C LEU A 94 -3.32 8.32 -4.38
N THR A 95 -4.62 8.21 -4.69
CA THR A 95 -5.11 7.76 -6.00
C THR A 95 -5.48 8.89 -6.96
N ARG A 96 -5.77 10.09 -6.46
CA ARG A 96 -6.15 11.24 -7.30
C ARG A 96 -5.16 11.47 -8.43
N LEU A 97 -5.70 11.60 -9.65
CA LEU A 97 -4.95 11.80 -10.89
C LEU A 97 -3.95 10.67 -11.24
N ASN A 98 -3.89 9.59 -10.46
CA ASN A 98 -3.06 8.44 -10.73
C ASN A 98 -3.91 7.29 -11.27
N GLY A 99 -3.88 7.10 -12.60
CA GLY A 99 -4.67 6.07 -13.26
C GLY A 99 -4.29 4.63 -12.87
N ARG A 100 -3.04 4.37 -12.49
CA ARG A 100 -2.59 3.03 -12.09
C ARG A 100 -3.14 2.65 -10.71
N LEU A 101 -2.96 3.52 -9.72
CA LEU A 101 -3.49 3.29 -8.37
C LEU A 101 -5.03 3.33 -8.34
N SER A 102 -5.64 4.21 -9.15
CA SER A 102 -7.10 4.27 -9.28
C SER A 102 -7.70 2.96 -9.81
N ARG A 103 -7.03 2.28 -10.76
CA ARG A 103 -7.46 0.97 -11.26
C ARG A 103 -7.39 -0.12 -10.20
N ILE A 104 -6.30 -0.16 -9.42
CA ILE A 104 -6.16 -1.12 -8.30
C ILE A 104 -7.32 -0.95 -7.31
N MET A 105 -7.60 0.29 -6.91
CA MET A 105 -8.66 0.57 -5.94
C MET A 105 -10.06 0.35 -6.53
N ALA A 106 -10.25 0.59 -7.83
CA ALA A 106 -11.46 0.25 -8.54
C ALA A 106 -11.77 -1.25 -8.43
N VAL A 107 -10.78 -2.12 -8.65
CA VAL A 107 -10.95 -3.58 -8.52
C VAL A 107 -11.40 -3.98 -7.11
N LYS A 108 -10.85 -3.37 -6.06
CA LYS A 108 -11.27 -3.63 -4.68
C LYS A 108 -12.71 -3.22 -4.42
N LEU A 109 -13.11 -2.06 -4.94
CA LEU A 109 -14.49 -1.59 -4.82
C LEU A 109 -15.46 -2.49 -5.59
N LEU A 110 -15.08 -2.97 -6.78
CA LEU A 110 -15.84 -3.96 -7.54
C LEU A 110 -15.98 -5.29 -6.80
N ARG A 111 -14.93 -5.74 -6.11
CA ARG A 111 -14.98 -6.95 -5.29
C ARG A 111 -15.95 -6.80 -4.11
N ILE A 112 -15.99 -5.63 -3.46
CA ILE A 112 -17.00 -5.30 -2.44
C ILE A 112 -18.41 -5.41 -3.04
N TYR A 113 -18.63 -4.80 -4.21
CA TYR A 113 -19.92 -4.82 -4.89
C TYR A 113 -20.38 -6.24 -5.24
N VAL A 114 -19.53 -7.03 -5.89
CA VAL A 114 -19.85 -8.42 -6.26
C VAL A 114 -20.12 -9.28 -5.03
N ASN A 115 -19.34 -9.11 -3.95
CA ASN A 115 -19.59 -9.87 -2.73
C ASN A 115 -20.93 -9.50 -2.09
N MET A 116 -21.30 -8.22 -2.10
CA MET A 116 -22.63 -7.78 -1.66
C MET A 116 -23.73 -8.37 -2.55
N LEU A 117 -23.56 -8.35 -3.88
CA LEU A 117 -24.49 -8.98 -4.80
C LEU A 117 -24.69 -10.47 -4.48
N ASN A 118 -23.61 -11.22 -4.35
CA ASN A 118 -23.67 -12.64 -4.04
C ASN A 118 -24.31 -12.91 -2.66
N ARG A 119 -24.09 -12.03 -1.67
CA ARG A 119 -24.73 -12.14 -0.34
C ARG A 119 -26.23 -11.84 -0.42
N ILE A 120 -26.64 -10.88 -1.23
CA ILE A 120 -28.05 -10.52 -1.45
C ILE A 120 -28.77 -11.63 -2.23
N GLU A 121 -28.15 -12.19 -3.27
CA GLU A 121 -28.71 -13.32 -4.03
C GLU A 121 -28.93 -14.57 -3.16
N ARG A 122 -28.06 -14.79 -2.16
CA ARG A 122 -28.14 -15.95 -1.25
C ARG A 122 -29.00 -15.74 -0.01
N ASN A 123 -29.29 -14.49 0.36
CA ASN A 123 -29.96 -14.17 1.61
C ASN A 123 -31.21 -13.33 1.34
N GLU A 124 -32.36 -13.98 1.39
CA GLU A 124 -33.66 -13.35 1.18
C GLU A 124 -33.91 -12.17 2.13
N ARG A 125 -33.37 -12.21 3.36
CA ARG A 125 -33.47 -11.10 4.31
C ARG A 125 -32.73 -9.84 3.83
N LEU A 126 -31.58 -10.01 3.19
CA LEU A 126 -30.82 -8.88 2.60
C LEU A 126 -31.47 -8.39 1.31
N SER A 127 -32.06 -9.28 0.53
CA SER A 127 -32.84 -8.94 -0.67
C SER A 127 -34.09 -8.12 -0.33
N ASN A 128 -34.85 -8.55 0.68
CA ASN A 128 -36.00 -7.81 1.18
C ASN A 128 -35.56 -6.48 1.81
N ALA A 129 -34.47 -6.47 2.58
CA ALA A 129 -33.91 -5.23 3.12
C ALA A 129 -33.50 -4.21 2.05
N LEU A 130 -32.99 -4.64 0.90
CA LEU A 130 -32.66 -3.76 -0.23
C LEU A 130 -33.92 -3.18 -0.89
N LYS A 131 -34.96 -4.00 -1.05
CA LYS A 131 -36.26 -3.57 -1.58
C LYS A 131 -37.00 -2.63 -0.62
N ASP A 132 -36.88 -2.85 0.69
CA ASP A 132 -37.47 -1.97 1.70
C ASP A 132 -36.67 -0.68 1.86
N ALA A 133 -35.35 -0.74 1.67
CA ALA A 133 -34.47 0.42 1.73
C ALA A 133 -34.77 1.45 0.63
N SER A 134 -35.39 1.07 -0.50
CA SER A 134 -35.84 2.04 -1.51
C SER A 134 -37.12 2.78 -1.08
N ASN A 135 -37.93 2.18 -0.18
CA ASN A 135 -39.16 2.76 0.35
C ASN A 135 -38.90 3.60 1.62
N LYS A 136 -38.94 4.93 1.47
CA LYS A 136 -38.56 5.92 2.50
C LYS A 136 -39.52 6.06 3.70
N SER A 137 -40.61 5.29 3.78
CA SER A 137 -41.77 5.61 4.65
C SER A 137 -41.94 4.78 5.94
N SER A 138 -41.08 3.82 6.27
CA SER A 138 -41.30 2.93 7.43
C SER A 138 -40.14 2.84 8.42
N GLN A 139 -40.44 2.55 9.69
CA GLN A 139 -39.44 2.27 10.73
C GLN A 139 -38.63 1.00 10.43
N SER A 140 -39.29 0.02 9.80
CA SER A 140 -38.66 -1.21 9.27
C SER A 140 -37.61 -0.92 8.19
N SER A 141 -37.81 0.08 7.31
CA SER A 141 -36.81 0.41 6.28
C SER A 141 -35.55 1.05 6.85
N ARG A 142 -35.62 1.70 8.03
CA ARG A 142 -34.43 2.20 8.75
C ARG A 142 -33.58 1.06 9.30
N GLU A 143 -34.20 0.04 9.88
CA GLU A 143 -33.48 -1.14 10.39
C GLU A 143 -32.83 -1.93 9.26
N SER A 144 -33.55 -2.15 8.15
CA SER A 144 -33.03 -2.80 6.95
C SER A 144 -31.84 -2.03 6.35
N ARG A 145 -31.90 -0.70 6.27
CA ARG A 145 -30.77 0.15 5.85
C ARG A 145 -29.58 0.04 6.79
N ASN A 146 -29.81 0.10 8.11
CA ASN A 146 -28.74 -0.04 9.10
C ASN A 146 -28.04 -1.41 9.01
N MET A 147 -28.78 -2.48 8.71
CA MET A 147 -28.19 -3.80 8.49
C MET A 147 -27.29 -3.83 7.24
N LEU A 148 -27.76 -3.27 6.12
CA LEU A 148 -26.96 -3.16 4.89
C LEU A 148 -25.72 -2.28 5.09
N ASP A 149 -25.86 -1.15 5.78
CA ASP A 149 -24.75 -0.24 6.07
C ASP A 149 -23.67 -0.90 6.93
N ARG A 150 -24.05 -1.69 7.94
CA ARG A 150 -23.10 -2.46 8.76
C ARG A 150 -22.32 -3.46 7.92
N GLU A 151 -23.02 -4.19 7.06
CA GLU A 151 -22.40 -5.20 6.20
C GLU A 151 -21.43 -4.57 5.19
N ILE A 152 -21.83 -3.45 4.58
CA ILE A 152 -21.00 -2.71 3.64
C ILE A 152 -19.77 -2.12 4.34
N ARG A 153 -19.92 -1.55 5.53
CA ARG A 153 -18.79 -1.07 6.33
C ARG A 153 -17.83 -2.20 6.71
N SER A 154 -18.35 -3.37 7.04
CA SER A 154 -17.56 -4.60 7.27
C SER A 154 -16.71 -4.96 6.05
N LEU A 155 -17.30 -5.01 4.86
CA LEU A 155 -16.58 -5.31 3.62
C LEU A 155 -15.58 -4.22 3.23
N ILE A 156 -15.94 -2.94 3.38
CA ILE A 156 -15.03 -1.82 3.18
C ILE A 156 -13.84 -1.96 4.11
N SER A 157 -14.06 -2.23 5.41
CA SER A 157 -12.98 -2.43 6.37
C SER A 157 -12.10 -3.62 6.01
N PHE A 158 -12.67 -4.71 5.50
CA PHE A 158 -11.91 -5.89 5.11
C PHE A 158 -10.99 -5.65 3.91
N TYR A 159 -11.51 -5.04 2.83
CA TYR A 159 -10.74 -4.82 1.59
C TYR A 159 -9.87 -3.56 1.62
N MET A 160 -10.36 -2.48 2.23
CA MET A 160 -9.65 -1.20 2.31
C MET A 160 -8.74 -1.14 3.54
N GLY A 161 -9.14 -1.72 4.68
CA GLY A 161 -8.30 -1.83 5.88
C GLY A 161 -7.80 -0.49 6.43
N ASN A 162 -6.66 -0.54 7.13
CA ASN A 162 -6.04 0.64 7.73
C ASN A 162 -5.19 1.41 6.70
N MET A 163 -5.87 2.20 5.88
CA MET A 163 -5.24 3.03 4.83
C MET A 163 -4.35 4.15 5.40
N LYS A 164 -4.59 4.61 6.63
CA LYS A 164 -3.74 5.59 7.29
C LYS A 164 -2.32 5.06 7.49
N LYS A 165 -2.20 3.84 8.01
CA LYS A 165 -0.89 3.17 8.18
C LYS A 165 -0.17 2.96 6.85
N VAL A 166 -0.92 2.64 5.79
CA VAL A 166 -0.38 2.50 4.43
C VAL A 166 0.19 3.84 3.94
N ASN A 167 -0.57 4.92 4.07
CA ASN A 167 -0.16 6.26 3.67
C ASN A 167 1.09 6.72 4.44
N ASP A 168 1.13 6.51 5.76
CA ASP A 168 2.30 6.83 6.59
C ASP A 168 3.56 6.08 6.16
N THR A 169 3.43 4.79 5.83
CA THR A 169 4.55 3.98 5.35
C THR A 169 5.00 4.41 3.95
N ILE A 170 4.08 4.77 3.05
CA ILE A 170 4.41 5.33 1.73
C ILE A 170 5.17 6.65 1.88
N ASN A 171 4.72 7.54 2.75
CA ASN A 171 5.39 8.83 2.97
C ASN A 171 6.78 8.67 3.60
N LYS A 172 6.94 7.70 4.51
CA LYS A 172 8.27 7.31 5.02
C LYS A 172 9.16 6.72 3.92
N ALA A 173 8.61 5.87 3.04
CA ALA A 173 9.37 5.33 1.92
C ALA A 173 9.81 6.45 0.96
N ARG A 174 8.94 7.45 0.70
CA ARG A 174 9.27 8.64 -0.10
C ARG A 174 10.39 9.46 0.50
N SER A 175 10.37 9.70 1.80
CA SER A 175 11.41 10.50 2.47
C SER A 175 12.75 9.77 2.56
N VAL A 176 12.74 8.45 2.78
CA VAL A 176 13.96 7.66 2.95
C VAL A 176 14.57 7.24 1.62
N LEU A 177 13.78 6.68 0.70
CA LEU A 177 14.28 6.05 -0.54
C LEU A 177 14.09 6.92 -1.78
N GLY A 178 13.25 7.96 -1.71
CA GLY A 178 12.97 8.90 -2.79
C GLY A 178 11.54 8.78 -3.36
N PRO A 179 11.08 9.80 -4.11
CA PRO A 179 9.69 9.93 -4.53
C PRO A 179 9.23 8.86 -5.54
N ALA A 180 10.13 8.38 -6.41
CA ALA A 180 9.81 7.35 -7.40
C ALA A 180 9.36 6.03 -6.73
N ILE A 181 10.11 5.58 -5.73
CA ILE A 181 9.84 4.32 -5.02
C ILE A 181 8.58 4.40 -4.18
N GLY A 182 8.26 5.58 -3.66
CA GLY A 182 6.99 5.76 -2.95
C GLY A 182 5.77 5.35 -3.77
N HIS A 183 5.80 5.58 -5.09
CA HIS A 183 4.70 5.18 -5.98
C HIS A 183 4.68 3.67 -6.24
N GLU A 184 5.83 3.05 -6.45
CA GLU A 184 5.96 1.59 -6.63
C GLU A 184 5.57 0.83 -5.37
N VAL A 185 5.98 1.35 -4.20
CA VAL A 185 5.58 0.83 -2.89
C VAL A 185 4.07 0.94 -2.70
N ALA A 186 3.48 2.09 -3.04
CA ALA A 186 2.04 2.27 -2.97
C ALA A 186 1.33 1.26 -3.87
N GLU A 187 1.83 1.06 -5.09
CA GLU A 187 1.29 0.07 -6.00
C GLU A 187 1.33 -1.34 -5.41
N LEU A 188 2.49 -1.81 -4.93
CA LEU A 188 2.66 -3.15 -4.37
C LEU A 188 1.76 -3.41 -3.16
N ILE A 189 1.70 -2.44 -2.24
CA ILE A 189 0.89 -2.54 -1.02
C ILE A 189 -0.60 -2.54 -1.36
N LEU A 190 -1.01 -1.71 -2.32
CA LEU A 190 -2.40 -1.63 -2.73
C LEU A 190 -2.82 -2.80 -3.63
N ASP A 191 -1.91 -3.41 -4.38
CA ASP A 191 -2.20 -4.60 -5.20
C ASP A 191 -2.61 -5.82 -4.35
N THR A 192 -2.20 -5.82 -3.07
CA THR A 192 -2.59 -6.88 -2.13
C THR A 192 -4.07 -6.74 -1.74
N ASP A 193 -4.86 -7.77 -2.05
CA ASP A 193 -6.32 -7.79 -1.84
C ASP A 193 -6.75 -7.91 -0.37
N VAL A 194 -5.92 -8.53 0.48
CA VAL A 194 -6.31 -8.96 1.84
C VAL A 194 -5.49 -8.23 2.90
N ASP A 195 -6.18 -7.61 3.87
CA ASP A 195 -5.56 -6.77 4.90
C ASP A 195 -4.44 -7.48 5.72
N PRO A 196 -4.60 -8.73 6.20
CA PRO A 196 -3.53 -9.45 6.88
C PRO A 196 -2.21 -9.56 6.09
N TYR A 197 -2.27 -9.77 4.79
CA TYR A 197 -1.08 -9.86 3.94
C TYR A 197 -0.49 -8.47 3.71
N ARG A 198 -1.35 -7.49 3.43
CA ARG A 198 -0.96 -6.08 3.28
C ARG A 198 -0.28 -5.55 4.54
N ALA A 199 -0.83 -5.83 5.72
CA ALA A 199 -0.30 -5.43 7.01
C ALA A 199 1.08 -6.05 7.28
N ARG A 200 1.29 -7.32 6.88
CA ARG A 200 2.62 -7.95 6.94
C ARG A 200 3.63 -7.24 6.03
N LEU A 201 3.27 -6.94 4.79
CA LEU A 201 4.14 -6.20 3.86
C LEU A 201 4.50 -4.81 4.40
N VAL A 202 3.50 -4.09 4.93
CA VAL A 202 3.69 -2.79 5.57
C VAL A 202 4.64 -2.91 6.77
N ASN A 203 4.51 -3.94 7.60
CA ASN A 203 5.41 -4.14 8.74
C ASN A 203 6.84 -4.45 8.28
N MET A 204 7.01 -5.35 7.31
CA MET A 204 8.33 -5.68 6.75
C MET A 204 9.00 -4.44 6.14
N LEU A 205 8.25 -3.65 5.37
CA LEU A 205 8.76 -2.41 4.78
C LEU A 205 9.12 -1.39 5.86
N ASN A 206 8.30 -1.21 6.90
CA ASN A 206 8.64 -0.33 8.01
C ASN A 206 9.93 -0.77 8.73
N SER A 207 10.13 -2.08 8.92
CA SER A 207 11.37 -2.62 9.48
C SER A 207 12.57 -2.32 8.59
N LEU A 208 12.43 -2.50 7.27
CA LEU A 208 13.48 -2.14 6.31
C LEU A 208 13.81 -0.65 6.36
N LEU A 209 12.79 0.21 6.36
CA LEU A 209 12.98 1.67 6.41
C LEU A 209 13.68 2.10 7.71
N LYS A 210 13.32 1.51 8.85
CA LYS A 210 14.02 1.74 10.13
C LYS A 210 15.49 1.33 10.05
N LEU A 211 15.76 0.13 9.54
CA LEU A 211 17.15 -0.35 9.38
C LEU A 211 17.98 0.57 8.48
N VAL A 212 17.40 1.08 7.39
CA VAL A 212 18.10 2.03 6.49
C VAL A 212 18.38 3.35 7.18
N VAL A 213 17.44 3.87 7.98
CA VAL A 213 17.62 5.12 8.73
C VAL A 213 18.68 4.95 9.83
N GLU A 214 18.60 3.88 10.61
CA GLU A 214 19.58 3.57 11.65
C GLU A 214 20.98 3.35 11.06
N SER A 215 21.07 2.60 9.96
CA SER A 215 22.35 2.36 9.29
C SER A 215 22.93 3.66 8.71
N SER A 216 22.10 4.55 8.19
CA SER A 216 22.54 5.87 7.71
C SER A 216 23.09 6.73 8.85
N ARG A 217 22.46 6.69 10.04
CA ARG A 217 22.94 7.43 11.22
C ARG A 217 24.28 6.90 11.71
N MET A 218 24.42 5.58 11.83
CA MET A 218 25.69 4.94 12.24
C MET A 218 26.81 5.20 11.24
N TYR A 219 26.47 5.32 9.96
CA TYR A 219 27.39 5.74 8.92
C TYR A 219 27.88 7.18 9.11
N ASP A 220 26.97 8.14 9.35
CA ASP A 220 27.33 9.55 9.56
C ASP A 220 28.16 9.74 10.84
N GLU A 221 27.82 9.03 11.92
CA GLU A 221 28.62 9.00 13.16
C GLU A 221 30.00 8.33 12.95
N GLY A 222 30.08 7.29 12.11
CA GLY A 222 31.31 6.58 11.79
C GLY A 222 32.30 7.42 10.96
N LEU A 223 31.80 8.27 10.06
CA LEU A 223 32.61 9.23 9.31
C LEU A 223 33.29 10.27 10.20
N LEU A 224 32.59 10.74 11.24
CA LEU A 224 33.13 11.69 12.22
C LEU A 224 34.24 11.05 13.07
N ASN A 225 34.16 9.74 13.33
CA ASN A 225 35.07 9.00 14.18
C ASN A 225 36.14 8.18 13.42
N GLU A 226 36.21 8.27 12.08
CA GLU A 226 37.20 7.55 11.24
C GLU A 226 38.65 7.91 11.61
N THR A 227 38.87 9.04 12.30
CA THR A 227 40.18 9.50 12.78
C THR A 227 40.64 8.88 14.11
N LEU A 228 39.76 8.24 14.89
CA LEU A 228 40.07 7.82 16.27
C LEU A 228 40.16 6.29 16.47
N ASP A 229 39.50 5.47 15.64
CA ASP A 229 39.45 4.01 15.84
C ASP A 229 40.60 3.27 15.10
N LYS A 230 41.70 3.07 15.84
CA LYS A 230 42.99 2.49 15.41
C LYS A 230 42.92 0.98 15.15
N GLY A 231 42.80 0.58 13.89
CA GLY A 231 43.03 -0.80 13.45
C GLY A 231 43.56 -0.83 12.01
N VAL A 232 44.46 -1.77 11.69
CA VAL A 232 44.95 -1.94 10.31
C VAL A 232 43.87 -2.70 9.52
N VAL A 233 43.52 -2.17 8.35
CA VAL A 233 42.60 -2.84 7.42
C VAL A 233 43.32 -4.05 6.83
N THR A 234 42.83 -5.25 7.09
CA THR A 234 43.46 -6.50 6.63
C THR A 234 42.78 -7.13 5.42
N GLY A 235 41.55 -6.73 5.11
CA GLY A 235 40.79 -7.30 4.01
C GLY A 235 39.40 -6.68 3.86
N ILE A 236 38.58 -7.31 3.01
CA ILE A 236 37.17 -6.98 2.81
C ILE A 236 36.35 -8.26 3.07
N LYS A 237 35.31 -8.14 3.87
CA LYS A 237 34.37 -9.24 4.14
C LYS A 237 32.92 -8.80 3.89
N ARG A 238 32.00 -9.76 3.82
CA ARG A 238 30.56 -9.46 3.89
C ARG A 238 30.20 -9.01 5.30
N MET A 239 29.31 -8.03 5.38
CA MET A 239 28.78 -7.52 6.64
C MET A 239 28.01 -8.64 7.33
N SER A 240 28.39 -8.98 8.56
CA SER A 240 27.68 -9.98 9.37
C SER A 240 26.89 -9.36 10.51
N ARG A 241 27.25 -8.15 10.94
CA ARG A 241 26.60 -7.41 12.02
C ARG A 241 26.28 -5.99 11.59
N VAL A 242 25.15 -5.45 12.04
CA VAL A 242 24.72 -4.07 11.72
C VAL A 242 25.74 -3.04 12.22
N ASN A 243 26.45 -3.30 13.32
CA ASN A 243 27.47 -2.39 13.85
C ASN A 243 28.68 -2.22 12.92
N GLU A 244 28.86 -3.10 11.93
CA GLU A 244 29.94 -3.01 10.95
C GLU A 244 29.62 -2.02 9.81
N VAL A 245 28.42 -1.39 9.82
CA VAL A 245 28.03 -0.37 8.84
C VAL A 245 29.02 0.82 8.82
N LYS A 246 29.66 1.14 9.94
CA LYS A 246 30.72 2.17 10.01
C LYS A 246 31.93 1.83 9.13
N ASP A 247 32.16 0.54 8.87
CA ASP A 247 33.30 0.02 8.13
C ASP A 247 32.97 -0.29 6.66
N LEU A 248 31.85 0.19 6.13
CA LEU A 248 31.47 -0.04 4.73
C LEU A 248 32.60 0.30 3.74
N THR A 249 32.72 -0.53 2.71
CA THR A 249 33.62 -0.25 1.59
C THR A 249 33.22 1.04 0.86
N PRO A 250 34.16 1.78 0.24
CA PRO A 250 33.86 3.04 -0.43
C PRO A 250 32.71 2.96 -1.43
N THR A 251 32.63 1.88 -2.21
CA THR A 251 31.54 1.64 -3.17
C THR A 251 30.18 1.54 -2.49
N ASN A 252 30.06 0.79 -1.38
CA ASN A 252 28.79 0.68 -0.67
C ASN A 252 28.44 1.95 0.11
N ARG A 253 29.46 2.73 0.55
CA ARG A 253 29.24 4.09 1.07
C ARG A 253 28.65 5.01 -0.01
N ALA A 254 29.17 4.94 -1.23
CA ALA A 254 28.63 5.71 -2.34
C ALA A 254 27.18 5.34 -2.64
N LEU A 255 26.84 4.04 -2.58
CA LEU A 255 25.44 3.58 -2.70
C LEU A 255 24.54 4.16 -1.60
N ALA A 256 25.00 4.19 -0.35
CA ALA A 256 24.22 4.76 0.76
C ALA A 256 23.89 6.25 0.54
N ARG A 257 24.81 7.00 -0.08
CA ARG A 257 24.61 8.44 -0.37
C ARG A 257 23.77 8.70 -1.61
N PHE A 258 24.13 8.08 -2.72
CA PHE A 258 23.60 8.45 -4.04
C PHE A 258 22.48 7.54 -4.53
N VAL A 259 22.46 6.28 -4.09
CA VAL A 259 21.51 5.27 -4.56
C VAL A 259 20.94 4.46 -3.40
N LYS A 260 20.24 5.17 -2.51
CA LYS A 260 19.54 4.64 -1.33
C LYS A 260 18.71 3.37 -1.59
N PRO A 261 18.04 3.21 -2.75
CA PRO A 261 17.25 2.01 -3.03
C PRO A 261 18.10 0.74 -3.16
N ILE A 262 19.21 0.84 -3.92
CA ILE A 262 20.14 -0.26 -4.10
C ILE A 262 20.85 -0.56 -2.78
N TYR A 263 21.19 0.48 -2.02
CA TYR A 263 21.73 0.31 -0.67
C TYR A 263 20.76 -0.45 0.24
N ALA A 264 19.48 -0.06 0.29
CA ALA A 264 18.45 -0.74 1.07
C ALA A 264 18.30 -2.21 0.66
N TYR A 265 18.30 -2.50 -0.65
CA TYR A 265 18.29 -3.88 -1.16
C TYR A 265 19.51 -4.68 -0.70
N LYS A 266 20.72 -4.10 -0.80
CA LYS A 266 21.94 -4.79 -0.34
C LYS A 266 21.98 -4.99 1.17
N LEU A 267 21.44 -4.03 1.94
CA LEU A 267 21.29 -4.12 3.39
C LEU A 267 20.35 -5.28 3.75
N ALA A 268 19.18 -5.35 3.12
CA ALA A 268 18.19 -6.42 3.36
C ALA A 268 18.71 -7.82 3.00
N THR A 269 19.51 -7.93 1.95
CA THR A 269 20.06 -9.21 1.47
C THR A 269 21.39 -9.59 2.14
N GLY A 270 21.91 -8.77 3.06
CA GLY A 270 23.20 -9.03 3.70
C GLY A 270 24.38 -9.05 2.72
N SER A 271 24.26 -8.37 1.58
CA SER A 271 25.27 -8.36 0.51
C SER A 271 26.22 -7.16 0.56
N LEU A 272 26.08 -6.30 1.58
CA LEU A 272 27.01 -5.22 1.86
C LEU A 272 28.39 -5.79 2.26
N THR A 273 29.43 -5.11 1.80
CA THR A 273 30.82 -5.43 2.14
C THR A 273 31.43 -4.34 3.01
N VAL A 274 32.20 -4.79 4.00
CA VAL A 274 32.84 -3.97 5.03
C VAL A 274 34.34 -4.29 5.07
N LYS A 275 35.14 -3.29 5.48
CA LYS A 275 36.56 -3.45 5.73
C LYS A 275 36.74 -4.33 6.98
N GLU A 276 37.56 -5.36 6.87
CA GLU A 276 37.96 -6.16 8.01
C GLU A 276 39.10 -5.45 8.75
N ARG A 277 38.91 -5.17 10.03
CA ARG A 277 39.94 -4.60 10.91
C ARG A 277 40.41 -5.67 11.89
N ARG A 278 41.71 -5.94 11.94
CA ARG A 278 42.33 -6.70 13.05
C ARG A 278 42.82 -5.74 14.12
N MET A 279 42.50 -6.03 15.39
CA MET A 279 43.15 -5.37 16.52
C MET A 279 44.63 -5.76 16.53
N MET A 280 45.51 -4.78 16.33
CA MET A 280 46.96 -4.91 16.55
C MET A 280 47.28 -4.85 18.05
N ARG A 281 46.72 -5.75 18.84
CA ARG A 281 47.23 -6.04 20.18
C ARG A 281 47.20 -7.54 20.39
N LYS A 282 48.27 -8.21 19.96
CA LYS A 282 48.72 -9.37 20.74
C LYS A 282 49.07 -8.81 22.13
N PRO A 283 48.52 -9.33 23.25
CA PRO A 283 49.09 -9.01 24.56
C PRO A 283 50.53 -9.51 24.54
N LYS A 284 51.50 -8.59 24.46
CA LYS A 284 52.91 -8.93 24.65
C LYS A 284 53.06 -9.21 26.14
N ILE A 285 53.06 -10.49 26.51
CA ILE A 285 53.46 -10.92 27.85
C ILE A 285 54.98 -10.75 27.87
N TYR A 286 55.46 -9.74 28.59
CA TYR A 286 56.89 -9.58 28.85
C TYR A 286 57.21 -10.42 30.08
N LEU A 287 57.88 -11.56 29.89
CA LEU A 287 58.48 -12.30 30.99
C LEU A 287 59.85 -11.65 31.28
N VAL A 288 59.92 -10.86 32.34
CA VAL A 288 61.18 -10.34 32.86
C VAL A 288 61.78 -11.45 33.73
N ILE A 289 62.74 -12.19 33.16
CA ILE A 289 63.57 -13.12 33.94
C ILE A 289 64.71 -12.29 34.52
N ASP A 290 64.69 -12.06 35.82
CA ASP A 290 65.82 -11.49 36.54
C ASP A 290 66.96 -12.54 36.52
N LYS A 291 68.01 -12.23 35.76
CA LYS A 291 69.30 -12.95 35.79
C LYS A 291 70.27 -12.18 36.68
N SER A 292 69.86 -11.82 37.89
CA SER A 292 70.82 -11.50 38.94
C SER A 292 71.41 -12.82 39.44
N GLY A 293 72.51 -13.21 38.80
CA GLY A 293 73.38 -14.27 39.29
C GLY A 293 73.92 -13.88 40.66
N SER A 294 73.56 -14.67 41.66
CA SER A 294 74.35 -14.87 42.88
C SER A 294 74.85 -16.31 42.83
N MET A 295 75.90 -16.54 42.04
CA MET A 295 76.92 -17.47 42.51
C MET A 295 77.61 -16.74 43.66
N PHE A 296 77.34 -17.20 44.88
CA PHE A 296 78.14 -17.26 46.11
C PHE A 296 77.21 -17.26 47.32
#